data_AF-A0A434EPS1-F1
#
_entry.id   AF-A0A434EPS1-F1
#
_cell.length_a   1.000
_cell.length_b   1.000
_cell.length_c   1.000
_cell.angle_alpha   90.00
_cell.angle_beta   90.00
_cell.angle_gamma   90.00
#
_symmetry.space_group_name_H-M   'P 1'
#
loop_
_entity.id
_entity.type
_entity.pdbx_description
1 polymer ?
#
loop_
_entity_poly.entity_id
_entity_poly.type
_entity_poly.pdbx_seq_one_letter_code
_entity_poly.pdbx_strand_id
1 'polypeptide(L)'
;MMPVKGGLMAATRRLVADRSANFAVMTALCTPVALALTAFAIDEGSLYNERRAAQSIVDLAAITAASNITNAQQAVLTTLADNGITSVAVQQQGTTVAPTATKAVVQIVPGRYTGVSTIAAGSRFEAGKLPYNA
;
A
#
# COMPACT_ATOMS: atom_id res chain seq x y z
N MET A 1 45.14 50.52 -18.09
CA MET A 1 43.66 50.37 -18.10
C MET A 1 43.29 49.09 -17.34
N MET A 2 42.60 49.29 -16.20
CA MET A 2 41.92 48.38 -15.26
C MET A 2 42.58 47.07 -14.74
N PRO A 3 42.78 46.95 -13.40
CA PRO A 3 43.38 45.77 -12.78
C PRO A 3 42.35 44.66 -12.53
N VAL A 4 42.19 43.75 -13.50
CA VAL A 4 41.27 42.59 -13.43
C VAL A 4 41.53 41.66 -12.24
N LYS A 5 42.78 41.62 -11.72
CA LYS A 5 43.15 40.77 -10.58
C LYS A 5 42.55 41.20 -9.23
N GLY A 6 42.28 42.50 -9.04
CA GLY A 6 41.73 43.04 -7.79
C GLY A 6 40.24 42.73 -7.60
N GLY A 7 39.47 42.69 -8.70
CA GLY A 7 38.03 42.45 -8.67
C GLY A 7 37.65 41.01 -8.30
N LEU A 8 38.41 40.02 -8.79
CA LEU A 8 38.16 38.61 -8.49
C LEU A 8 38.43 38.29 -7.01
N MET A 9 39.51 38.83 -6.43
CA MET A 9 39.82 38.64 -5.00
C MET A 9 38.83 39.37 -4.07
N ALA A 10 38.30 40.52 -4.48
CA ALA A 10 37.27 41.22 -3.73
C ALA A 10 35.92 40.48 -3.79
N ALA A 11 35.56 39.93 -4.96
CA ALA A 11 34.35 39.14 -5.15
C ALA A 11 34.40 37.83 -4.35
N THR A 12 35.54 37.12 -4.34
CA THR A 12 35.71 35.90 -3.53
C THR A 12 35.68 36.19 -2.04
N ARG A 13 36.32 37.28 -1.57
CA ARG A 13 36.25 37.70 -0.16
C ARG A 13 34.83 38.08 0.26
N ARG A 14 34.05 38.70 -0.63
CA ARG A 14 32.64 39.04 -0.38
C ARG A 14 31.75 37.81 -0.33
N LEU A 15 31.98 36.84 -1.22
CA LEU A 15 31.32 35.52 -1.19
C LEU A 15 31.62 34.73 0.09
N VAL A 16 32.88 34.75 0.56
CA VAL A 16 33.29 34.05 1.79
C VAL A 16 32.75 34.73 3.05
N ALA A 17 32.57 36.05 3.03
CA ALA A 17 31.97 36.81 4.14
C ALA A 17 30.43 36.72 4.19
N ASP A 18 29.80 36.18 3.14
CA ASP A 18 28.34 36.12 3.03
C ASP A 18 27.79 34.88 3.75
N ARG A 19 27.08 35.10 4.88
CA ARG A 19 26.42 34.01 5.64
C ARG A 19 25.40 33.24 4.80
N SER A 20 24.83 33.85 3.76
CA SER A 20 23.91 33.18 2.85
C SER A 20 24.60 32.07 2.05
N ALA A 21 25.92 32.17 1.80
CA ALA A 21 26.68 31.12 1.14
C ALA A 21 26.80 29.86 2.00
N ASN A 22 26.99 30.00 3.32
CA ASN A 22 27.01 28.85 4.23
C ASN A 22 25.63 28.15 4.29
N PHE A 23 24.55 28.94 4.28
CA PHE A 23 23.19 28.41 4.19
C PHE A 23 22.94 27.73 2.83
N ALA A 24 23.41 28.30 1.72
CA ALA A 24 23.30 27.73 0.39
C ALA A 24 24.08 26.41 0.27
N VAL A 25 25.29 26.31 0.84
CA VAL A 25 26.09 25.08 0.86
C VAL A 25 25.42 24.00 1.72
N MET A 26 24.98 24.33 2.94
CA MET A 26 24.24 23.39 3.79
C MET A 26 22.94 22.93 3.12
N THR A 27 22.21 23.83 2.47
CA THR A 27 20.99 23.51 1.72
C THR A 27 21.32 22.62 0.51
N ALA A 28 22.37 22.92 -0.25
CA ALA A 28 22.78 22.12 -1.41
C ALA A 28 23.19 20.70 -1.00
N LEU A 29 23.76 20.50 0.18
CA LEU A 29 24.13 19.19 0.71
C LEU A 29 22.94 18.44 1.33
N CYS A 30 22.07 19.13 2.07
CA CYS A 30 20.94 18.51 2.76
C CYS A 30 19.73 18.26 1.85
N THR A 31 19.50 19.12 0.85
CA THR A 31 18.31 19.03 -0.03
C THR A 31 18.24 17.70 -0.80
N PRO A 32 19.32 17.17 -1.40
CA PRO A 32 19.27 15.87 -2.07
C PRO A 32 18.86 14.74 -1.13
N VAL A 33 19.37 14.75 0.12
CA VAL A 33 19.01 13.74 1.14
C VAL A 33 17.55 13.89 1.56
N ALA A 34 17.10 15.13 1.81
CA ALA A 34 15.72 15.41 2.17
C ALA A 34 14.74 15.01 1.05
N LEU A 35 15.08 15.28 -0.22
CA LEU A 35 14.28 14.86 -1.37
C LEU A 35 14.22 13.34 -1.51
N ALA A 36 15.34 12.63 -1.32
CA ALA A 36 15.37 11.17 -1.37
C ALA A 36 14.49 10.54 -0.28
N LEU A 37 14.58 11.04 0.96
CA LEU A 37 13.73 10.57 2.06
C LEU A 37 12.25 10.89 1.83
N THR A 38 11.96 12.06 1.24
CA THR A 38 10.58 12.46 0.92
C THR A 38 9.99 11.56 -0.16
N ALA A 39 10.74 11.29 -1.24
CA ALA A 39 10.30 10.37 -2.29
C ALA A 39 10.00 8.98 -1.72
N PHE A 40 10.92 8.43 -0.92
CA PHE A 40 10.72 7.15 -0.24
C PHE A 40 9.50 7.13 0.68
N ALA A 41 9.29 8.19 1.46
CA ALA A 41 8.15 8.31 2.36
C ALA A 41 6.81 8.36 1.59
N ILE A 42 6.78 9.00 0.42
CA ILE A 42 5.59 9.05 -0.44
C ILE A 42 5.31 7.67 -1.04
N ASP A 43 6.34 6.99 -1.54
CA ASP A 43 6.19 5.66 -2.14
C ASP A 43 5.64 4.66 -1.11
N GLU A 44 6.23 4.57 0.08
CA GLU A 44 5.73 3.70 1.16
C GLU A 44 4.38 4.14 1.72
N GLY A 45 4.17 5.46 1.84
CA GLY A 45 2.90 6.02 2.31
C GLY A 45 1.73 5.67 1.40
N SER A 46 1.94 5.72 0.08
CA SER A 46 0.94 5.33 -0.92
C SER A 46 0.61 3.83 -0.83
N LEU A 47 1.62 2.97 -0.72
CA LEU A 47 1.44 1.52 -0.58
C LEU A 47 0.65 1.16 0.70
N TYR A 48 0.93 1.84 1.82
CA TYR A 48 0.17 1.62 3.05
C TYR A 48 -1.30 2.01 2.90
N ASN A 49 -1.57 3.15 2.26
CA ASN A 49 -2.93 3.60 2.00
C ASN A 49 -3.69 2.63 1.07
N GLU A 50 -3.05 2.15 0.00
CA GLU A 50 -3.62 1.14 -0.90
C GLU A 50 -3.94 -0.16 -0.18
N ARG A 51 -3.03 -0.66 0.67
CA ARG A 51 -3.27 -1.88 1.46
C ARG A 51 -4.47 -1.74 2.38
N ARG A 52 -4.59 -0.59 3.05
CA ARG A 52 -5.72 -0.33 3.96
C ARG A 52 -7.04 -0.21 3.21
N ALA A 53 -7.05 0.45 2.05
CA ALA A 53 -8.22 0.52 1.19
C ALA A 53 -8.62 -0.88 0.69
N ALA A 54 -7.65 -1.67 0.18
CA ALA A 54 -7.89 -3.04 -0.27
C ALA A 54 -8.45 -3.93 0.85
N GLN A 55 -7.92 -3.81 2.08
CA GLN A 55 -8.44 -4.53 3.25
C GLN A 55 -9.90 -4.18 3.53
N SER A 56 -10.27 -2.89 3.51
CA SER A 56 -11.66 -2.49 3.75
C SER A 56 -12.64 -3.04 2.70
N ILE A 57 -12.23 -3.10 1.43
CA ILE A 57 -13.04 -3.67 0.34
C ILE A 57 -13.17 -5.18 0.52
N VAL A 58 -12.09 -5.86 0.88
CA VAL A 58 -12.08 -7.31 1.15
C VAL A 58 -12.96 -7.64 2.36
N ASP A 59 -12.93 -6.85 3.42
CA ASP A 59 -13.80 -7.04 4.59
C ASP A 59 -15.28 -6.87 4.22
N LEU A 60 -15.60 -5.87 3.39
CA LEU A 60 -16.94 -5.70 2.85
C LEU A 60 -17.35 -6.92 2.01
N ALA A 61 -16.47 -7.38 1.11
CA ALA A 61 -16.70 -8.56 0.29
C ALA A 61 -16.86 -9.84 1.13
N ALA A 62 -16.15 -9.98 2.25
CA ALA A 62 -16.30 -11.11 3.15
C ALA A 62 -17.65 -11.09 3.88
N ILE A 63 -18.12 -9.91 4.31
CA ILE A 63 -19.44 -9.75 4.94
C ILE A 63 -20.55 -10.07 3.94
N THR A 64 -20.46 -9.56 2.71
CA THR A 64 -21.45 -9.85 1.65
C THR A 64 -21.40 -11.31 1.20
N ALA A 65 -20.22 -11.93 1.20
CA ALA A 65 -20.07 -13.37 0.97
C ALA A 65 -20.75 -14.18 2.08
N ALA A 66 -20.58 -13.79 3.34
CA ALA A 66 -21.19 -14.47 4.47
C ALA A 66 -22.72 -14.35 4.45
N SER A 67 -23.28 -13.18 4.10
CA SER A 67 -24.73 -12.99 4.01
C SER A 67 -25.39 -13.73 2.84
N ASN A 68 -24.62 -14.10 1.81
CA ASN A 68 -25.08 -14.91 0.67
C ASN A 68 -24.14 -16.10 0.44
N ILE A 69 -23.98 -16.95 1.46
CA ILE A 69 -22.96 -18.01 1.44
C ILE A 69 -23.16 -19.06 0.34
N THR A 70 -24.41 -19.27 -0.12
CA THR A 70 -24.73 -20.15 -1.25
C THR A 70 -24.15 -19.63 -2.57
N ASN A 71 -24.05 -18.29 -2.74
CA ASN A 71 -23.49 -17.64 -3.92
C ASN A 71 -22.27 -16.77 -3.56
N ALA A 72 -21.48 -17.20 -2.57
CA ALA A 72 -20.38 -16.41 -1.99
C ALA A 72 -19.43 -15.84 -3.05
N GLN A 73 -19.05 -16.64 -4.05
CA GLN A 73 -18.15 -16.18 -5.10
C GLN A 73 -18.73 -15.05 -5.94
N GLN A 74 -20.01 -15.15 -6.31
CA GLN A 74 -20.67 -14.09 -7.07
C GLN A 74 -20.79 -12.82 -6.22
N ALA A 75 -21.16 -12.95 -4.94
CA ALA A 75 -21.27 -11.80 -4.02
C ALA A 75 -19.94 -11.06 -3.86
N VAL A 76 -18.82 -11.78 -3.74
CA VAL A 76 -17.46 -11.20 -3.67
C VAL A 76 -17.12 -10.47 -4.96
N LEU A 77 -17.32 -11.10 -6.12
CA LEU A 77 -16.98 -10.50 -7.42
C LEU A 77 -17.82 -9.25 -7.72
N THR A 78 -19.11 -9.27 -7.40
CA THR A 78 -19.98 -8.09 -7.51
C THR A 78 -19.52 -6.99 -6.57
N THR A 79 -19.20 -7.31 -5.31
CA THR A 79 -18.70 -6.33 -4.35
C THR A 79 -17.41 -5.67 -4.81
N LEU A 80 -16.46 -6.45 -5.34
CA LEU A 80 -15.21 -5.94 -5.88
C LEU A 80 -15.46 -5.03 -7.11
N ALA A 81 -16.34 -5.45 -8.02
CA ALA A 81 -16.70 -4.66 -9.20
C ALA A 81 -17.39 -3.33 -8.84
N ASP A 82 -18.30 -3.35 -7.87
CA ASP A 82 -19.00 -2.15 -7.37
C ASP A 82 -18.04 -1.15 -6.71
N ASN A 83 -16.91 -1.64 -6.18
CA ASN A 83 -15.82 -0.84 -5.62
C ASN A 83 -14.70 -0.52 -6.64
N GLY A 84 -14.96 -0.70 -7.94
CA GLY A 84 -14.05 -0.34 -9.03
C GLY A 84 -12.95 -1.36 -9.33
N ILE A 85 -12.93 -2.51 -8.65
CA ILE A 85 -11.99 -3.61 -8.92
C ILE A 85 -12.63 -4.58 -9.91
N THR A 86 -12.50 -4.28 -11.21
CA THR A 86 -13.21 -5.00 -12.29
C THR A 86 -12.45 -6.21 -12.83
N SER A 87 -11.13 -6.29 -12.62
CA SER A 87 -10.26 -7.36 -13.11
C SER A 87 -9.76 -8.19 -11.93
N VAL A 88 -10.47 -9.28 -11.65
CA VAL A 88 -10.21 -10.16 -10.51
C VAL A 88 -10.05 -11.61 -10.98
N ALA A 89 -8.98 -12.27 -10.53
CA ALA A 89 -8.82 -13.71 -10.61
C ALA A 89 -9.24 -14.36 -9.28
N VAL A 90 -10.16 -15.32 -9.35
CA VAL A 90 -10.46 -16.17 -8.19
C VAL A 90 -9.41 -17.28 -8.13
N GLN A 91 -8.63 -17.29 -7.06
CA GLN A 91 -7.68 -18.33 -6.76
C GLN A 91 -8.41 -19.52 -6.14
N GLN A 92 -8.38 -20.65 -6.84
CA GLN A 92 -8.91 -21.91 -6.30
C GLN A 92 -7.87 -22.59 -5.41
N GLN A 93 -8.34 -23.36 -4.43
CA GLN A 93 -7.48 -24.10 -3.51
C GLN A 93 -6.52 -25.03 -4.29
N GLY A 94 -5.22 -24.89 -4.03
CA GLY A 94 -4.18 -25.66 -4.72
C GLY A 94 -3.61 -25.00 -5.99
N THR A 95 -4.17 -23.89 -6.45
CA THR A 95 -3.63 -23.12 -7.58
C THR A 95 -3.07 -21.80 -7.06
N THR A 96 -1.81 -21.48 -7.36
CA THR A 96 -1.26 -20.15 -7.06
C THR A 96 -1.34 -19.27 -8.30
N VAL A 97 -2.12 -18.19 -8.21
CA VAL A 97 -2.21 -17.15 -9.23
C VAL A 97 -1.47 -15.92 -8.69
N ALA A 98 -0.41 -15.50 -9.39
CA ALA A 98 0.29 -14.27 -9.04
C ALA A 98 -0.55 -13.04 -9.40
N PRO A 99 -0.70 -12.05 -8.51
CA PRO A 99 -1.32 -10.79 -8.84
C PRO A 99 -0.46 -10.02 -9.84
N THR A 100 -1.10 -9.29 -10.75
CA THR A 100 -0.43 -8.39 -11.69
C THR A 100 -0.89 -6.96 -11.45
N ALA A 101 -0.19 -5.98 -12.03
CA ALA A 101 -0.58 -4.56 -11.90
C ALA A 101 -2.02 -4.25 -12.34
N THR A 102 -2.62 -5.11 -13.17
CA THR A 102 -3.97 -4.93 -13.73
C THR A 102 -4.95 -6.03 -13.31
N LYS A 103 -4.52 -7.00 -12.49
CA LYS A 103 -5.35 -8.13 -12.10
C LYS A 103 -5.16 -8.46 -10.62
N ALA A 104 -6.17 -8.14 -9.83
CA ALA A 104 -6.25 -8.53 -8.43
C ALA A 104 -6.51 -10.05 -8.33
N VAL A 105 -6.05 -10.66 -7.25
CA VAL A 105 -6.29 -12.08 -6.97
C VAL A 105 -6.99 -12.20 -5.63
N VAL A 106 -8.08 -12.95 -5.58
CA VAL A 106 -8.85 -13.21 -4.36
C VAL A 106 -9.01 -14.70 -4.15
N GLN A 107 -8.85 -15.15 -2.91
CA GLN A 107 -9.12 -16.52 -2.52
C GLN A 107 -10.37 -16.53 -1.64
N ILE A 108 -11.33 -17.39 -1.99
CA ILE A 108 -12.61 -17.50 -1.27
C ILE A 108 -12.68 -18.92 -0.71
N VAL A 109 -12.80 -19.02 0.61
CA VAL A 109 -12.88 -20.30 1.32
C VAL A 109 -14.11 -20.29 2.22
N PRO A 110 -15.24 -20.86 1.76
CA PRO A 110 -16.41 -21.09 2.61
C PRO A 110 -16.09 -22.12 3.70
N GLY A 111 -16.81 -22.06 4.82
CA GLY A 111 -16.62 -23.01 5.90
C GLY A 111 -17.60 -22.81 7.05
N ARG A 112 -17.34 -23.54 8.13
CA ARG A 112 -18.11 -23.48 9.37
C ARG A 112 -17.27 -22.85 10.48
N TYR A 113 -17.89 -22.01 11.29
CA TYR A 113 -17.28 -21.37 12.45
C TYR A 113 -17.97 -21.87 13.71
N THR A 114 -17.18 -22.17 14.73
CA THR A 114 -17.68 -22.54 16.05
C THR A 114 -17.20 -21.54 17.10
N GLY A 115 -18.13 -20.83 17.73
CA GLY A 115 -17.84 -19.84 18.78
C GLY A 115 -17.49 -20.44 20.15
N VAL A 116 -17.38 -21.77 20.24
CA VAL A 116 -17.16 -22.47 21.51
C VAL A 116 -15.82 -22.04 22.12
N SER A 117 -15.87 -21.50 23.34
CA SER A 117 -14.71 -20.93 24.04
C SER A 117 -13.64 -21.98 24.36
N THR A 118 -14.02 -23.26 24.45
CA THR A 118 -13.10 -24.39 24.68
C THR A 118 -12.28 -24.79 23.45
N ILE A 119 -12.62 -24.28 22.26
CA ILE A 119 -11.85 -24.46 21.03
C ILE A 119 -10.92 -23.26 20.86
N ALA A 120 -9.63 -23.54 20.63
CA ALA A 120 -8.63 -22.51 20.34
C ALA A 120 -9.06 -21.66 19.13
N ALA A 121 -8.88 -20.34 19.20
CA ALA A 121 -9.41 -19.41 18.19
C ALA A 121 -8.99 -19.77 16.75
N GLY A 122 -7.75 -20.22 16.55
CA GLY A 122 -7.24 -20.64 15.25
C GLY A 122 -7.86 -21.94 14.69
N SER A 123 -8.54 -22.72 15.53
CA SER A 123 -9.22 -23.98 15.14
C SER A 123 -10.74 -23.83 15.08
N ARG A 124 -11.28 -22.62 15.26
CA ARG A 124 -12.72 -22.38 15.23
C ARG A 124 -13.30 -22.34 13.84
N PHE A 125 -12.50 -22.05 12.82
CA PHE A 125 -12.92 -22.09 11.43
C PHE A 125 -12.50 -23.41 10.77
N GLU A 126 -13.48 -24.12 10.21
CA GLU A 126 -13.30 -25.36 9.49
C GLU A 126 -13.65 -25.14 8.02
N ALA A 127 -12.63 -25.08 7.17
CA ALA A 127 -12.77 -24.86 5.72
C ALA A 127 -13.58 -25.99 5.05
N GLY A 128 -14.51 -25.63 4.18
CA GLY A 128 -15.34 -26.57 3.41
C GLY A 128 -16.35 -27.39 4.22
N LYS A 129 -16.44 -27.19 5.55
CA LYS A 129 -17.37 -27.95 6.39
C LYS A 129 -18.80 -27.46 6.21
N LEU A 130 -19.70 -28.40 5.94
CA LEU A 130 -21.14 -28.19 5.83
C LEU A 130 -21.88 -28.45 7.17
N PRO A 131 -23.06 -27.85 7.40
CA PRO A 131 -23.57 -26.70 6.66
C PRO A 131 -22.65 -25.50 6.86
N TYR A 132 -22.56 -24.65 5.84
CA TYR A 132 -21.88 -23.37 5.98
C TYR A 132 -22.59 -22.53 7.04
N ASN A 133 -21.87 -21.59 7.68
CA ASN A 133 -22.54 -20.63 8.57
C ASN A 133 -23.50 -19.79 7.74
N ALA A 134 -24.80 -19.99 7.93
CA ALA A 134 -25.83 -19.11 7.43
C ALA A 134 -25.90 -17.84 8.30
#